data_AF-A0A645FPV6-F1
#
_entry.id   AF-A0A645FPV6-F1
#
_cell.length_a   1.000
_cell.length_b   1.000
_cell.length_c   1.000
_cell.angle_alpha   90.00
_cell.angle_beta   90.00
_cell.angle_gamma   90.00
#
_symmetry.space_group_name_H-M   'P 1'
#
loop_
_entity.id
_entity.type
_entity.pdbx_description
1 polymer ?
#
loop_
_entity_poly.entity_id
_entity_poly.type
_entity_poly.pdbx_seq_one_letter_code
_entity_poly.pdbx_strand_id
1 'polypeptide(L)' 'MDFKLEFGITDEGKLILADEISPDTCRFWDTKTGKKLDKDRFRRDLGSVEEAYQEVLFRLLGIN' A
#
# COMPACT_ATOMS: atom_id res chain seq x y z
N MET A 1 1.21 -0.25 12.20
CA MET A 1 0.99 0.06 10.78
C MET A 1 1.86 1.23 10.42
N ASP A 2 2.45 1.21 9.23
CA ASP A 2 3.48 2.13 8.77
C ASP A 2 3.51 2.19 7.22
N PHE A 3 4.31 3.09 6.67
CA PHE A 3 4.56 3.22 5.24
C PHE A 3 5.99 3.74 5.01
N LYS A 4 6.51 3.50 3.80
CA LYS A 4 7.78 4.07 3.31
C LYS A 4 7.48 5.04 2.18
N LEU A 5 8.20 6.16 2.14
CA LEU A 5 8.15 7.13 1.05
C LEU A 5 9.54 7.31 0.44
N GLU A 6 9.57 7.74 -0.81
CA GLU A 6 10.76 8.23 -1.50
C GLU A 6 10.50 9.66 -2.00
N PHE A 7 11.56 10.47 -2.04
CA PHE A 7 11.48 11.87 -2.43
C PHE A 7 12.55 12.19 -3.48
N GLY A 8 12.19 13.07 -4.40
CA GLY A 8 13.10 13.63 -5.40
C GLY A 8 13.23 15.14 -5.29
N ILE A 9 14.21 15.71 -5.99
CA ILE A 9 14.38 17.15 -6.17
C ILE A 9 14.17 17.45 -7.66
N THR A 10 13.32 18.42 -8.00
CA THR A 10 13.13 18.85 -9.40
C THR A 10 14.32 19.68 -9.90
N ASP A 11 14.39 19.94 -11.20
CA ASP A 11 15.44 20.77 -11.80
C ASP A 11 15.43 22.22 -11.24
N GLU A 12 14.27 22.72 -10.79
CA GLU A 12 14.13 24.01 -10.10
C GLU A 12 14.48 23.94 -8.60
N GLY A 13 14.99 22.80 -8.11
CA GLY A 13 15.39 22.60 -6.71
C GLY A 13 14.24 22.29 -5.76
N LYS A 14 13.06 21.93 -6.24
CA LYS A 14 11.89 21.67 -5.40
C LYS A 14 11.86 20.23 -4.89
N LEU A 15 11.70 20.03 -3.57
CA LEU A 15 11.42 18.72 -2.98
C LEU A 15 10.01 18.24 -3.37
N ILE A 16 9.94 17.03 -3.90
CA ILE A 16 8.68 16.39 -4.29
C ILE A 16 8.60 14.97 -3.73
N LEU A 17 7.38 14.55 -3.41
CA LEU A 17 7.08 13.15 -3.16
C LEU A 17 7.15 12.38 -4.48
N ALA A 18 7.80 11.22 -4.47
CA ALA A 18 8.03 10.38 -5.64
C ALA A 18 7.58 8.94 -5.38
N ASP A 19 8.06 8.01 -6.22
CA ASP A 19 7.81 6.57 -6.12
C ASP A 19 6.30 6.24 -6.10
N GLU A 20 5.88 5.23 -5.35
CA GLU A 20 4.50 4.76 -5.27
C GLU A 20 3.94 4.75 -3.84
N ILE A 21 2.61 4.93 -3.74
CA ILE A 21 1.84 4.65 -2.53
C ILE A 21 0.90 3.50 -2.87
N SER A 22 1.26 2.30 -2.43
CA SER A 22 0.53 1.08 -2.76
C SER A 22 0.62 0.08 -1.59
N PRO A 23 -0.13 -1.04 -1.62
CA PRO A 23 0.01 -2.10 -0.61
C PRO A 23 1.41 -2.76 -0.60
N ASP A 24 2.29 -2.42 -1.55
CA ASP A 24 3.71 -2.79 -1.53
C ASP A 24 4.55 -1.94 -0.57
N THR A 25 4.30 -0.64 -0.53
CA THR A 25 5.06 0.35 0.26
C THR A 25 4.39 0.74 1.58
N CYS A 26 3.16 0.26 1.81
CA CYS A 26 2.34 0.55 2.98
C CYS A 26 1.87 -0.74 3.69
N ARG A 27 1.76 -0.72 5.02
CA ARG A 27 1.08 -1.79 5.79
C ARG A 27 -0.36 -1.39 6.09
N PHE A 28 -1.31 -2.10 5.48
CA PHE A 28 -2.74 -1.92 5.65
C PHE A 28 -3.36 -3.13 6.32
N TRP A 29 -3.92 -2.96 7.50
CA TRP A 29 -4.58 -4.01 8.26
C TRP A 29 -6.04 -3.63 8.44
N ASP A 30 -6.92 -4.58 8.17
CA ASP A 30 -8.34 -4.42 8.43
C ASP A 30 -8.57 -4.18 9.93
N THR A 31 -9.27 -3.10 10.25
CA THR A 31 -9.43 -2.64 11.65
C THR A 31 -10.32 -3.56 12.48
N LYS A 32 -11.16 -4.39 11.85
CA LYS A 32 -12.07 -5.31 12.54
C LYS A 32 -11.45 -6.69 12.76
N THR A 33 -10.71 -7.18 11.79
CA THR A 33 -10.21 -8.57 11.74
C THR A 33 -8.70 -8.66 11.97
N GLY A 34 -7.97 -7.56 11.84
CA GLY A 34 -6.50 -7.58 11.81
C GLY A 34 -5.91 -8.24 10.56
N LYS A 35 -6.74 -8.58 9.56
CA LYS A 35 -6.29 -9.16 8.28
C LYS A 35 -5.34 -8.18 7.61
N LYS A 36 -4.15 -8.66 7.25
CA LYS A 36 -3.18 -7.89 6.44
C LYS A 36 -3.69 -7.82 5.01
N LEU A 37 -3.71 -6.63 4.45
CA LEU A 37 -4.17 -6.28 3.11
C LEU A 37 -3.02 -5.68 2.29
N ASP A 38 -1.79 -6.11 2.58
CA ASP A 38 -0.55 -5.55 2.05
C ASP A 38 0.47 -6.66 1.72
N LYS A 39 1.67 -6.26 1.26
CA LYS A 39 2.74 -7.19 0.86
C LYS A 39 3.22 -8.11 1.96
N ASP A 40 2.92 -7.87 3.24
CA ASP A 40 3.17 -8.85 4.30
C ASP A 40 2.40 -10.16 4.06
N ARG A 41 1.33 -10.16 3.25
CA ARG A 41 0.68 -11.41 2.82
C ARG A 41 1.63 -12.30 2.03
N PHE A 42 2.42 -11.71 1.14
CA PHE A 42 3.48 -12.41 0.42
C PHE A 42 4.65 -12.75 1.35
N ARG A 43 5.15 -11.77 2.13
CA ARG A 43 6.34 -11.97 3.00
C ARG A 43 6.16 -13.04 4.08
N ARG A 44 4.91 -13.36 4.43
CA ARG A 44 4.56 -14.31 5.51
C ARG A 44 3.72 -15.49 5.01
N ASP A 45 3.70 -15.74 3.70
CA ASP A 45 2.98 -16.86 3.07
C ASP A 45 1.49 -16.96 3.47
N LEU A 46 0.81 -15.82 3.60
CA LEU A 46 -0.61 -15.75 4.02
C LEU A 46 -1.59 -15.95 2.85
N GLY A 47 -1.09 -16.12 1.63
CA GLY A 47 -1.89 -16.29 0.40
C GLY A 47 -2.74 -15.06 0.04
N SER A 48 -3.54 -15.18 -1.03
CA SER A 48 -4.49 -14.18 -1.51
C SER A 48 -3.94 -12.75 -1.57
N VAL A 49 -2.80 -12.58 -2.23
CA VAL A 49 -2.11 -11.28 -2.33
C VAL A 49 -2.88 -10.35 -3.26
N GLU A 50 -3.27 -10.84 -4.44
CA GLU A 50 -3.99 -10.04 -5.44
C GLU A 50 -5.36 -9.60 -4.92
N GLU A 51 -6.12 -10.50 -4.30
CA GLU A 51 -7.45 -10.20 -3.77
C GLU A 51 -7.38 -9.19 -2.62
N ALA A 52 -6.31 -9.22 -1.83
CA ALA A 52 -6.08 -8.20 -0.81
C ALA A 52 -5.85 -6.81 -1.42
N TYR A 53 -5.15 -6.73 -2.56
CA TYR A 53 -4.86 -5.46 -3.23
C TYR A 53 -6.12 -4.93 -3.92
N GLN A 54 -6.91 -5.81 -4.54
CA GLN A 54 -8.24 -5.50 -5.06
C GLN A 54 -9.17 -5.02 -3.93
N GLU A 55 -9.11 -5.64 -2.75
CA GLU A 55 -9.90 -5.22 -1.58
C GLU A 55 -9.51 -3.82 -1.10
N VAL A 56 -8.21 -3.48 -1.09
CA VAL A 56 -7.77 -2.09 -0.80
C VAL A 56 -8.33 -1.12 -1.83
N LEU A 57 -8.20 -1.43 -3.12
CA LEU A 57 -8.71 -0.59 -4.21
C LEU A 57 -10.22 -0.37 -4.08
N PHE A 58 -10.99 -1.43 -3.85
CA PHE A 58 -12.44 -1.38 -3.68
C PHE A 58 -12.84 -0.50 -2.49
N ARG A 59 -12.14 -0.62 -1.34
CA ARG A 59 -12.44 0.19 -0.15
C ARG A 59 -12.13 1.68 -0.34
N LEU A 60 -11.11 2.00 -1.15
CA LEU A 60 -10.72 3.39 -1.41
C LEU A 60 -11.61 4.07 -2.47
N LEU A 61 -11.95 3.36 -3.53
CA LEU A 61 -12.66 3.94 -4.68
C LEU A 61 -14.16 3.63 -4.70
N GLY A 62 -14.60 2.56 -4.03
CA GLY A 62 -15.99 2.10 -4.05
C GLY A 62 -16.45 1.53 -5.39
N ILE A 63 -15.52 1.15 -6.27
CA ILE A 63 -15.81 0.65 -7.62
C ILE A 63 -15.56 -0.86 -7.66
N ASN A 64 -16.55 -1.63 -8.12
CA ASN A 64 -16.47 -3.06 -8.44
C ASN A 64 -16.09 -3.28 -9.90
#